data_AF-A0A3N5ZHU8-F1
#
_entry.id   AF-A0A3N5ZHU8-F1
#
_cell.length_a   1.000
_cell.length_b   1.000
_cell.length_c   1.000
_cell.angle_alpha   90.00
_cell.angle_beta   90.00
_cell.angle_gamma   90.00
#
_symmetry.space_group_name_H-M   'P 1'
#
loop_
_entity.id
_entity.type
_entity.pdbx_description
1 polymer ?
#
loop_
_entity_poly.entity_id
_entity_poly.type
_entity_poly.pdbx_seq_one_letter_code
_entity_poly.pdbx_strand_id
1 'polypeptide(L)'
;MSLDDHIHHLSETIIGELRAPIEASLRRLLQEVLATAGRERDEAIATAARERDEAVTQAVAAANARQEAAIETALDAARAEAEQRLQQSIDAFSAASQVEAQEALDSLRGAAEADRQLALAALESDLARAHESEMAALRDSAAAEVAAAIEQARAEVSQQRDAGTAAWESEREEQARRHGDELASLQARHGAELDAVRAALATEHEAQLAAFVEQAAGERDAAIRSALAEAAREREAAADSLQVRDEEVRAAAVRDVLPVERQADLAGSERLLDGFRQLDSRQSLSEVLATLADHVALEAGRCALLLVEGSGLRGWRLAGFPGLLPSDLDLPLDEAGVLARAVNSCQPVATSETGGPETLPALLLAPGGRVGLAVPLLVGGRAVAVLYADDAGAVRPVAPSNWPEMTQVLVRHAGRCLEVMTIARVSGPIGRRVLPPLAQRAAPAPADEGVASPPSGQDNPHSDAERQAESAQRYARLLLSEVKLYNESAVEEGRRECALLARLGPEIERARRLYEEKIPAVVRERADWFEQELVRTLADGDAALLGQVT
;
A
#
# COMPACT_ATOMS: atom_id res chain seq x y z
N MET A 1 220.13 -8.53 -97.85
CA MET A 1 219.35 -9.19 -96.78
C MET A 1 219.56 -8.42 -95.49
N SER A 2 218.50 -8.11 -94.74
CA SER A 2 218.33 -8.85 -93.49
C SER A 2 217.04 -9.66 -93.60
N LEU A 3 217.03 -10.84 -92.99
CA LEU A 3 215.91 -11.78 -92.94
C LEU A 3 214.67 -11.16 -92.26
N ASP A 4 214.86 -10.09 -91.49
CA ASP A 4 213.81 -9.41 -90.72
C ASP A 4 212.72 -8.77 -91.58
N ASP A 5 213.05 -8.17 -92.72
CA ASP A 5 212.05 -7.48 -93.55
C ASP A 5 211.05 -8.46 -94.21
N HIS A 6 211.46 -9.71 -94.43
CA HIS A 6 210.58 -10.75 -94.99
C HIS A 6 209.63 -11.34 -93.93
N ILE A 7 210.06 -11.38 -92.68
CA ILE A 7 209.25 -11.88 -91.56
C ILE A 7 208.14 -10.86 -91.22
N HIS A 8 208.42 -9.56 -91.30
CA HIS A 8 207.41 -8.55 -91.03
C HIS A 8 206.29 -8.55 -92.09
N HIS A 9 206.64 -8.67 -93.37
CA HIS A 9 205.65 -8.73 -94.45
C HIS A 9 204.75 -9.98 -94.37
N LEU A 10 205.28 -11.14 -93.94
CA LEU A 10 204.46 -12.34 -93.75
C LEU A 10 203.50 -12.23 -92.56
N SER A 11 203.89 -11.52 -91.50
CA SER A 11 203.06 -11.35 -90.30
C SER A 11 201.84 -10.45 -90.53
N GLU A 12 201.97 -9.36 -91.31
CA GLU A 12 200.83 -8.49 -91.61
C GLU A 12 199.82 -9.14 -92.57
N THR A 13 200.28 -9.91 -93.56
CA THR A 13 199.37 -10.60 -94.50
C THR A 13 198.49 -11.62 -93.76
N ILE A 14 199.05 -12.39 -92.83
CA ILE A 14 198.30 -13.42 -92.09
C ILE A 14 197.28 -12.79 -91.10
N ILE A 15 197.62 -11.65 -90.49
CA ILE A 15 196.69 -10.93 -89.60
C ILE A 15 195.55 -10.27 -90.38
N GLY A 16 195.80 -9.82 -91.61
CA GLY A 16 194.78 -9.29 -92.51
C GLY A 16 193.78 -10.35 -93.00
N GLU A 17 194.26 -11.56 -93.32
CA GLU A 17 193.41 -12.61 -93.92
C GLU A 17 192.47 -13.30 -92.91
N LEU A 18 192.79 -13.32 -91.61
CA LEU A 18 191.99 -14.05 -90.60
C LEU A 18 190.92 -13.20 -89.88
N ARG A 19 191.03 -11.86 -89.86
CA ARG A 19 190.14 -11.00 -89.06
C ARG A 19 188.73 -10.86 -89.64
N ALA A 20 188.63 -10.63 -90.95
CA ALA A 20 187.35 -10.41 -91.63
C ALA A 20 186.36 -11.61 -91.53
N PRO A 21 186.76 -12.88 -91.71
CA PRO A 21 185.82 -14.00 -91.63
C PRO A 21 185.30 -14.28 -90.21
N ILE A 22 186.09 -14.05 -89.16
CA ILE A 22 185.66 -14.27 -87.77
C ILE A 22 184.59 -13.26 -87.36
N GLU A 23 184.76 -11.99 -87.73
CA GLU A 23 183.79 -10.93 -87.39
C GLU A 23 182.43 -11.13 -88.11
N ALA A 24 182.46 -11.65 -89.34
CA ALA A 24 181.25 -12.00 -90.09
C ALA A 24 180.47 -13.17 -89.45
N SER A 25 181.16 -14.22 -88.99
CA SER A 25 180.52 -15.35 -88.29
C SER A 25 179.90 -14.94 -86.95
N LEU A 26 180.58 -14.07 -86.18
CA LEU A 26 180.04 -13.56 -84.90
C LEU A 26 178.78 -12.72 -85.10
N ARG A 27 178.74 -11.84 -86.11
CA ARG A 27 177.54 -11.03 -86.40
C ARG A 27 176.33 -11.90 -86.80
N ARG A 28 176.56 -12.98 -87.54
CA ARG A 28 175.50 -13.91 -87.96
C ARG A 28 174.91 -14.66 -86.77
N LEU A 29 175.75 -15.20 -85.90
CA LEU A 29 175.32 -15.88 -84.67
C LEU A 29 174.52 -14.93 -83.76
N LEU A 30 174.97 -13.68 -83.61
CA LEU A 30 174.27 -12.70 -82.78
C LEU A 30 172.88 -12.34 -83.35
N GLN A 31 172.73 -12.24 -84.67
CA GLN A 31 171.42 -12.02 -85.31
C GLN A 31 170.49 -13.23 -85.16
N GLU A 32 171.00 -14.46 -85.28
CA GLU A 32 170.20 -15.67 -85.10
C GLU A 32 169.71 -15.83 -83.65
N VAL A 33 170.55 -15.51 -82.66
CA VAL A 33 170.16 -15.53 -81.23
C VAL A 33 169.09 -14.47 -80.94
N LEU A 34 169.26 -13.23 -81.43
CA LEU A 34 168.29 -12.15 -81.23
C LEU A 34 166.95 -12.43 -81.92
N ALA A 35 166.95 -13.02 -83.12
CA ALA A 35 165.73 -13.41 -83.81
C ALA A 35 165.00 -14.57 -83.11
N THR A 36 165.73 -15.46 -82.46
CA THR A 36 165.15 -16.58 -81.71
C THR A 36 164.57 -16.10 -80.38
N ALA A 37 165.29 -15.27 -79.63
CA ALA A 37 164.80 -14.63 -78.42
C ALA A 37 163.59 -13.70 -78.68
N GLY A 38 163.57 -13.02 -79.83
CA GLY A 38 162.44 -12.20 -80.26
C GLY A 38 161.17 -13.03 -80.51
N ARG A 39 161.31 -14.18 -81.19
CA ARG A 39 160.20 -15.11 -81.42
C ARG A 39 159.66 -15.70 -80.11
N GLU A 40 160.54 -16.17 -79.22
CA GLU A 40 160.16 -16.72 -77.91
C GLU A 40 159.42 -15.68 -77.05
N ARG A 41 159.89 -14.42 -77.07
CA ARG A 41 159.22 -13.32 -76.36
C ARG A 41 157.84 -13.02 -76.93
N ASP A 42 157.71 -12.90 -78.24
CA ASP A 42 156.44 -12.55 -78.88
C ASP A 42 155.42 -13.70 -78.74
N GLU A 43 155.90 -14.96 -78.75
CA GLU A 43 155.09 -16.13 -78.47
C GLU A 43 154.61 -16.19 -77.00
N ALA A 44 155.48 -15.83 -76.04
CA ALA A 44 155.13 -15.70 -74.62
C ALA A 44 154.10 -14.58 -74.37
N ILE A 45 154.22 -13.43 -75.06
CA ILE A 45 153.24 -12.34 -74.97
C ILE A 45 151.90 -12.78 -75.56
N ALA A 46 151.91 -13.49 -76.70
CA ALA A 46 150.68 -13.99 -77.32
C ALA A 46 149.99 -15.06 -76.45
N THR A 47 150.74 -15.92 -75.76
CA THR A 47 150.16 -16.88 -74.81
C THR A 47 149.57 -16.17 -73.60
N ALA A 48 150.31 -15.24 -72.97
CA ALA A 48 149.80 -14.46 -71.85
C ALA A 48 148.55 -13.63 -72.21
N ALA A 49 148.48 -13.08 -73.44
CA ALA A 49 147.31 -12.36 -73.92
C ALA A 49 146.08 -13.28 -74.08
N ARG A 50 146.25 -14.49 -74.62
CA ARG A 50 145.18 -15.49 -74.72
C ARG A 50 144.70 -15.94 -73.35
N GLU A 51 145.63 -16.27 -72.45
CA GLU A 51 145.30 -16.65 -71.07
C GLU A 51 144.54 -15.54 -70.32
N ARG A 52 144.94 -14.28 -70.52
CA ARG A 52 144.22 -13.13 -69.95
C ARG A 52 142.82 -12.99 -70.53
N ASP A 53 142.68 -13.06 -71.86
CA ASP A 53 141.37 -12.87 -72.51
C ASP A 53 140.42 -14.04 -72.20
N GLU A 54 140.93 -15.26 -72.08
CA GLU A 54 140.20 -16.43 -71.57
C GLU A 54 139.79 -16.23 -70.10
N ALA A 55 140.69 -15.77 -69.24
CA ALA A 55 140.39 -15.49 -67.83
C ALA A 55 139.34 -14.37 -67.67
N VAL A 56 139.41 -13.31 -68.48
CA VAL A 56 138.40 -12.23 -68.49
C VAL A 56 137.05 -12.77 -68.95
N THR A 57 137.02 -13.59 -70.01
CA THR A 57 135.78 -14.19 -70.52
C THR A 57 135.15 -15.12 -69.48
N GLN A 58 135.96 -15.94 -68.80
CA GLN A 58 135.50 -16.80 -67.71
C GLN A 58 135.02 -15.99 -66.49
N ALA A 59 135.70 -14.91 -66.13
CA ALA A 59 135.31 -14.05 -65.02
C ALA A 59 133.98 -13.32 -65.30
N VAL A 60 133.79 -12.82 -66.53
CA VAL A 60 132.53 -12.18 -66.97
C VAL A 60 131.40 -13.22 -67.01
N ALA A 61 131.64 -14.41 -67.56
CA ALA A 61 130.65 -15.48 -67.57
C ALA A 61 130.26 -15.91 -66.14
N ALA A 62 131.23 -16.04 -65.23
CA ALA A 62 130.99 -16.36 -63.84
C ALA A 62 130.24 -15.23 -63.10
N ALA A 63 130.53 -13.96 -63.41
CA ALA A 63 129.82 -12.82 -62.84
C ALA A 63 128.37 -12.76 -63.34
N ASN A 64 128.16 -12.95 -64.65
CA ASN A 64 126.82 -13.01 -65.23
C ASN A 64 126.01 -14.17 -64.65
N ALA A 65 126.59 -15.37 -64.54
CA ALA A 65 125.92 -16.53 -63.94
C ALA A 65 125.55 -16.28 -62.46
N ARG A 66 126.42 -15.62 -61.69
CA ARG A 66 126.11 -15.22 -60.31
C ARG A 66 124.99 -14.18 -60.24
N GLN A 67 124.98 -13.22 -61.16
CA GLN A 67 123.94 -12.18 -61.23
C GLN A 67 122.59 -12.78 -61.64
N GLU A 68 122.57 -13.66 -62.63
CA GLU A 68 121.36 -14.38 -63.07
C GLU A 68 120.79 -15.22 -61.92
N ALA A 69 121.64 -16.02 -61.24
CA ALA A 69 121.21 -16.80 -60.08
C ALA A 69 120.68 -15.93 -58.93
N ALA A 70 121.31 -14.77 -58.68
CA ALA A 70 120.85 -13.82 -57.67
C ALA A 70 119.50 -13.17 -58.02
N ILE A 71 119.27 -12.84 -59.30
CA ILE A 71 117.99 -12.31 -59.79
C ILE A 71 116.90 -13.38 -59.68
N GLU A 72 117.19 -14.61 -60.09
CA GLU A 72 116.24 -15.73 -59.99
C GLU A 72 115.84 -15.99 -58.53
N THR A 73 116.83 -16.05 -57.63
CA THR A 73 116.58 -16.18 -56.18
C THR A 73 115.75 -15.02 -55.63
N ALA A 74 116.02 -13.78 -56.05
CA ALA A 74 115.26 -12.61 -55.62
C ALA A 74 113.83 -12.59 -56.17
N LEU A 75 113.62 -13.05 -57.42
CA LEU A 75 112.30 -13.17 -58.03
C LEU A 75 111.47 -14.26 -57.35
N ASP A 76 112.05 -15.41 -57.03
CA ASP A 76 111.36 -16.47 -56.31
C ASP A 76 111.02 -16.07 -54.88
N ALA A 77 111.92 -15.35 -54.20
CA ALA A 77 111.63 -14.76 -52.89
C ALA A 77 110.49 -13.73 -52.97
N ALA A 78 110.51 -12.83 -53.97
CA ALA A 78 109.45 -11.84 -54.15
C ALA A 78 108.10 -12.47 -54.51
N ARG A 79 108.10 -13.56 -55.31
CA ARG A 79 106.89 -14.35 -55.63
C ARG A 79 106.35 -15.02 -54.37
N ALA A 80 107.18 -15.69 -53.59
CA ALA A 80 106.78 -16.32 -52.34
C ALA A 80 106.22 -15.30 -51.34
N GLU A 81 106.83 -14.12 -51.22
CA GLU A 81 106.30 -13.03 -50.39
C GLU A 81 104.94 -12.51 -50.90
N ALA A 82 104.78 -12.36 -52.21
CA ALA A 82 103.52 -11.91 -52.81
C ALA A 82 102.40 -12.95 -52.64
N GLU A 83 102.70 -14.23 -52.84
CA GLU A 83 101.78 -15.36 -52.58
C GLU A 83 101.40 -15.42 -51.10
N GLN A 84 102.35 -15.26 -50.19
CA GLN A 84 102.08 -15.23 -48.76
C GLN A 84 101.18 -14.05 -48.38
N ARG A 85 101.43 -12.85 -48.93
CA ARG A 85 100.57 -11.67 -48.68
C ARG A 85 99.16 -11.86 -49.24
N LEU A 86 99.04 -12.45 -50.44
CA LEU A 86 97.75 -12.74 -51.04
C LEU A 86 96.98 -13.76 -50.18
N GLN A 87 97.64 -14.83 -49.75
CA GLN A 87 97.03 -15.84 -48.90
C GLN A 87 96.58 -15.24 -47.56
N GLN A 88 97.42 -14.42 -46.92
CA GLN A 88 97.05 -13.70 -45.70
C GLN A 88 95.84 -12.78 -45.91
N SER A 89 95.75 -12.10 -47.06
CA SER A 89 94.60 -11.26 -47.38
C SER A 89 93.32 -12.08 -47.62
N ILE A 90 93.43 -13.24 -48.26
CA ILE A 90 92.31 -14.17 -48.47
C ILE A 90 91.83 -14.72 -47.14
N ASP A 91 92.75 -15.18 -46.29
CA ASP A 91 92.43 -15.73 -44.97
C ASP A 91 91.78 -14.65 -44.09
N ALA A 92 92.33 -13.43 -44.06
CA ALA A 92 91.76 -12.30 -43.33
C ALA A 92 90.35 -11.94 -43.84
N PHE A 93 90.14 -11.89 -45.16
CA PHE A 93 88.84 -11.61 -45.74
C PHE A 93 87.82 -12.72 -45.43
N SER A 94 88.23 -13.99 -45.53
CA SER A 94 87.36 -15.13 -45.23
C SER A 94 86.97 -15.17 -43.75
N ALA A 95 87.90 -14.89 -42.85
CA ALA A 95 87.64 -14.80 -41.41
C ALA A 95 86.69 -13.64 -41.08
N ALA A 96 86.91 -12.46 -41.68
CA ALA A 96 86.00 -11.32 -41.50
C ALA A 96 84.59 -11.61 -42.02
N SER A 97 84.48 -12.20 -43.22
CA SER A 97 83.19 -12.60 -43.80
C SER A 97 82.49 -13.68 -42.99
N GLN A 98 83.22 -14.62 -42.39
CA GLN A 98 82.66 -15.62 -41.47
C GLN A 98 82.12 -14.97 -40.19
N VAL A 99 82.82 -14.01 -39.61
CA VAL A 99 82.34 -13.26 -38.44
C VAL A 99 81.06 -12.49 -38.78
N GLU A 100 81.04 -11.74 -39.88
CA GLU A 100 79.84 -11.01 -40.33
C GLU A 100 78.65 -11.96 -40.58
N ALA A 101 78.89 -13.11 -41.22
CA ALA A 101 77.86 -14.11 -41.45
C ALA A 101 77.33 -14.71 -40.13
N GLN A 102 78.21 -14.95 -39.16
CA GLN A 102 77.85 -15.47 -37.84
C GLN A 102 77.01 -14.44 -37.06
N GLU A 103 77.42 -13.17 -37.06
CA GLU A 103 76.68 -12.07 -36.43
C GLU A 103 75.29 -11.87 -37.08
N ALA A 104 75.20 -11.96 -38.41
CA ALA A 104 73.91 -11.91 -39.11
C ALA A 104 72.99 -13.09 -38.73
N LEU A 105 73.54 -14.31 -38.62
CA LEU A 105 72.79 -15.49 -38.19
C LEU A 105 72.31 -15.36 -36.74
N ASP A 106 73.16 -14.88 -35.83
CA ASP A 106 72.80 -14.71 -34.42
C ASP A 106 71.76 -13.58 -34.26
N SER A 107 71.85 -12.51 -35.05
CA SER A 107 70.83 -11.46 -35.12
C SER A 107 69.48 -12.00 -35.61
N LEU A 108 69.46 -12.79 -36.69
CA LEU A 108 68.25 -13.43 -37.21
C LEU A 108 67.64 -14.43 -36.21
N ARG A 109 68.49 -15.21 -35.52
CA ARG A 109 68.04 -16.11 -34.44
C ARG A 109 67.43 -15.34 -33.28
N GLY A 110 68.07 -14.24 -32.87
CA GLY A 110 67.56 -13.37 -31.81
C GLY A 110 66.20 -12.76 -32.17
N ALA A 111 66.04 -12.28 -33.41
CA ALA A 111 64.78 -11.75 -33.91
C ALA A 111 63.68 -12.84 -33.96
N ALA A 112 63.98 -14.01 -34.51
CA ALA A 112 63.02 -15.13 -34.56
C ALA A 112 62.60 -15.61 -33.17
N GLU A 113 63.53 -15.62 -32.22
CA GLU A 113 63.26 -15.98 -30.82
C GLU A 113 62.39 -14.93 -30.13
N ALA A 114 62.63 -13.65 -30.37
CA ALA A 114 61.79 -12.55 -29.86
C ALA A 114 60.36 -12.60 -30.45
N ASP A 115 60.22 -12.82 -31.76
CA ASP A 115 58.92 -12.98 -32.41
C ASP A 115 58.17 -14.19 -31.87
N ARG A 116 58.88 -15.31 -31.63
CA ARG A 116 58.31 -16.51 -31.01
C ARG A 116 57.81 -16.22 -29.59
N GLN A 117 58.57 -15.49 -28.78
CA GLN A 117 58.17 -15.11 -27.42
C GLN A 117 56.94 -14.20 -27.42
N LEU A 118 56.88 -13.22 -28.33
CA LEU A 118 55.72 -12.35 -28.50
C LEU A 118 54.47 -13.15 -28.93
N ALA A 119 54.62 -14.08 -29.87
CA ALA A 119 53.52 -14.93 -30.32
C ALA A 119 52.99 -15.84 -29.20
N LEU A 120 53.88 -16.42 -28.39
CA LEU A 120 53.50 -17.23 -27.23
C LEU A 120 52.77 -16.40 -26.18
N ALA A 121 53.29 -15.22 -25.83
CA ALA A 121 52.64 -14.32 -24.88
C ALA A 121 51.25 -13.87 -25.35
N ALA A 122 51.08 -13.62 -26.65
CA ALA A 122 49.78 -13.30 -27.25
C ALA A 122 48.80 -14.47 -27.13
N LEU A 123 49.24 -15.70 -27.45
CA LEU A 123 48.43 -16.92 -27.31
C LEU A 123 48.03 -17.18 -25.85
N GLU A 124 48.94 -16.99 -24.90
CA GLU A 124 48.64 -17.13 -23.47
C GLU A 124 47.59 -16.10 -23.02
N SER A 125 47.70 -14.85 -23.48
CA SER A 125 46.70 -13.80 -23.21
C SER A 125 45.33 -14.13 -23.82
N ASP A 126 45.30 -14.62 -25.07
CA ASP A 126 44.06 -15.02 -25.74
C ASP A 126 43.40 -16.21 -25.02
N LEU A 127 44.18 -17.23 -24.63
CA LEU A 127 43.69 -18.39 -23.89
C LEU A 127 43.16 -17.99 -22.52
N ALA A 128 43.86 -17.10 -21.80
CA ALA A 128 43.40 -16.60 -20.50
C ALA A 128 42.07 -15.84 -20.63
N ARG A 129 41.92 -14.98 -21.64
CA ARG A 129 40.66 -14.28 -21.93
C ARG A 129 39.53 -15.23 -22.30
N ALA A 130 39.81 -16.23 -23.15
CA ALA A 130 38.82 -17.23 -23.52
C ALA A 130 38.34 -18.01 -22.29
N HIS A 131 39.26 -18.51 -21.47
CA HIS A 131 38.95 -19.24 -20.24
C HIS A 131 38.18 -18.37 -19.24
N GLU A 132 38.56 -17.10 -19.06
CA GLU A 132 37.83 -16.19 -18.18
C GLU A 132 36.39 -15.95 -18.68
N SER A 133 36.20 -15.75 -19.98
CA SER A 133 34.88 -15.58 -20.59
C SER A 133 33.99 -16.82 -20.46
N GLU A 134 34.56 -18.02 -20.61
CA GLU A 134 33.85 -19.28 -20.47
C GLU A 134 33.46 -19.52 -19.01
N MET A 135 34.37 -19.26 -18.07
CA MET A 135 34.09 -19.34 -16.64
C MET A 135 33.07 -18.30 -16.18
N ALA A 136 33.07 -17.10 -16.76
CA ALA A 136 32.02 -16.10 -16.51
C ALA A 136 30.66 -16.59 -17.01
N ALA A 137 30.59 -17.11 -18.24
CA ALA A 137 29.35 -17.67 -18.80
C ALA A 137 28.80 -18.84 -17.96
N LEU A 138 29.67 -19.73 -17.47
CA LEU A 138 29.27 -20.83 -16.59
C LEU A 138 28.74 -20.32 -15.25
N ARG A 139 29.37 -19.29 -14.66
CA ARG A 139 28.87 -18.66 -13.42
C ARG A 139 27.51 -18.00 -13.63
N ASP A 140 27.32 -17.30 -14.75
CA ASP A 140 26.05 -16.65 -15.07
C ASP A 140 24.93 -17.68 -15.30
N SER A 141 25.24 -18.79 -16.00
CA SER A 141 24.30 -19.91 -16.18
C SER A 141 23.92 -20.54 -14.85
N ALA A 142 24.90 -20.83 -13.98
CA ALA A 142 24.64 -21.39 -12.65
C ALA A 142 23.83 -20.42 -11.77
N ALA A 143 24.12 -19.12 -11.83
CA ALA A 143 23.36 -18.11 -11.12
C ALA A 143 21.90 -18.03 -11.61
N ALA A 144 21.67 -18.13 -12.93
CA ALA A 144 20.33 -18.16 -13.50
C ALA A 144 19.54 -19.42 -13.08
N GLU A 145 20.18 -20.59 -13.05
CA GLU A 145 19.56 -21.83 -12.58
C GLU A 145 19.17 -21.74 -11.10
N VAL A 146 20.05 -21.21 -10.25
CA VAL A 146 19.76 -21.00 -8.83
C VAL A 146 18.62 -19.98 -8.64
N ALA A 147 18.62 -18.88 -9.40
CA ALA A 147 17.55 -17.89 -9.34
C ALA A 147 16.19 -18.50 -9.73
N ALA A 148 16.16 -19.31 -10.80
CA ALA A 148 14.96 -20.01 -11.23
C ALA A 148 14.47 -21.02 -10.17
N ALA A 149 15.38 -21.78 -9.55
CA ALA A 149 15.03 -22.71 -8.46
C ALA A 149 14.49 -21.98 -7.22
N ILE A 150 15.04 -20.81 -6.88
CA ILE A 150 14.53 -19.99 -5.77
C ILE A 150 13.12 -19.48 -6.06
N GLU A 151 12.87 -18.97 -7.27
CA GLU A 151 11.54 -18.50 -7.66
C GLU A 151 10.51 -19.64 -7.67
N GLN A 152 10.88 -20.83 -8.16
CA GLN A 152 10.02 -22.00 -8.09
C GLN A 152 9.70 -22.39 -6.63
N ALA A 153 10.72 -22.44 -5.76
CA ALA A 153 10.51 -22.76 -4.35
C ALA A 153 9.63 -21.71 -3.64
N ARG A 154 9.78 -20.42 -3.98
CA ARG A 154 8.91 -19.35 -3.46
C ARG A 154 7.47 -19.51 -3.91
N ALA A 155 7.25 -19.87 -5.18
CA ALA A 155 5.91 -20.12 -5.71
C ALA A 155 5.25 -21.32 -5.03
N GLU A 156 5.99 -22.42 -4.82
CA GLU A 156 5.50 -23.60 -4.10
C GLU A 156 5.13 -23.28 -2.64
N VAL A 157 5.96 -22.51 -1.93
CA VAL A 157 5.67 -22.06 -0.56
C VAL A 157 4.45 -21.14 -0.53
N SER A 158 4.31 -20.22 -1.49
CA SER A 158 3.12 -19.36 -1.58
C SER A 158 1.86 -20.19 -1.79
N GLN A 159 1.91 -21.15 -2.72
CA GLN A 159 0.77 -22.03 -3.01
C GLN A 159 0.37 -22.88 -1.79
N GLN A 160 1.35 -23.42 -1.05
CA GLN A 160 1.08 -24.16 0.18
C GLN A 160 0.45 -23.27 1.26
N ARG A 161 0.93 -22.03 1.40
CA ARG A 161 0.37 -21.07 2.35
C ARG A 161 -1.07 -20.72 1.99
N ASP A 162 -1.32 -20.41 0.72
CA ASP A 162 -2.65 -19.99 0.25
C ASP A 162 -3.65 -21.16 0.33
N ALA A 163 -3.21 -22.39 0.03
CA ALA A 163 -4.00 -23.59 0.25
C ALA A 163 -4.29 -23.84 1.74
N GLY A 164 -3.30 -23.63 2.61
CA GLY A 164 -3.45 -23.72 4.06
C GLY A 164 -4.44 -22.70 4.62
N THR A 165 -4.37 -21.44 4.17
CA THR A 165 -5.32 -20.39 4.58
C THR A 165 -6.75 -20.69 4.10
N ALA A 166 -6.91 -21.15 2.86
CA ALA A 166 -8.23 -21.51 2.33
C ALA A 166 -8.85 -22.70 3.08
N ALA A 167 -8.05 -23.71 3.42
CA ALA A 167 -8.50 -24.84 4.23
C ALA A 167 -8.94 -24.40 5.63
N TRP A 168 -8.14 -23.54 6.28
CA TRP A 168 -8.47 -22.99 7.60
C TRP A 168 -9.74 -22.13 7.57
N GLU A 169 -9.92 -21.28 6.55
CA GLU A 169 -11.14 -20.47 6.40
C GLU A 169 -12.37 -21.34 6.22
N SER A 170 -12.28 -22.39 5.40
CA SER A 170 -13.38 -23.34 5.19
C SER A 170 -13.78 -24.06 6.48
N GLU A 171 -12.80 -24.52 7.27
CA GLU A 171 -13.06 -25.15 8.57
C GLU A 171 -13.69 -24.16 9.56
N ARG A 172 -13.20 -22.92 9.60
CA ARG A 172 -13.76 -21.87 10.45
C ARG A 172 -15.21 -21.54 10.10
N GLU A 173 -15.53 -21.44 8.81
CA GLU A 173 -16.91 -21.23 8.35
C GLU A 173 -17.82 -22.40 8.69
N GLU A 174 -17.33 -23.63 8.57
CA GLU A 174 -18.10 -24.81 8.95
C GLU A 174 -18.35 -24.87 10.46
N GLN A 175 -17.34 -24.54 11.28
CA GLN A 175 -17.52 -24.42 12.74
C GLN A 175 -18.50 -23.31 13.10
N ALA A 176 -18.41 -22.14 12.46
CA ALA A 176 -19.34 -21.04 12.68
C ALA A 176 -20.78 -21.42 12.30
N ARG A 177 -20.97 -22.19 11.20
CA ARG A 177 -22.27 -22.74 10.81
C ARG A 177 -22.80 -23.71 11.87
N ARG A 178 -21.98 -24.66 12.33
CA ARG A 178 -22.37 -25.62 13.37
C ARG A 178 -22.80 -24.92 14.66
N HIS A 179 -22.03 -23.95 15.12
CA HIS A 179 -22.39 -23.17 16.31
C HIS A 179 -23.64 -22.30 16.10
N GLY A 180 -23.82 -21.75 14.90
CA GLY A 180 -25.04 -21.04 14.52
C GLY A 180 -26.28 -21.93 14.58
N ASP A 181 -26.19 -23.15 14.03
CA ASP A 181 -27.27 -24.14 14.06
C ASP A 181 -27.55 -24.63 15.50
N GLU A 182 -26.52 -24.84 16.31
CA GLU A 182 -26.64 -25.18 17.73
C GLU A 182 -27.37 -24.08 18.51
N LEU A 183 -26.98 -22.81 18.33
CA LEU A 183 -27.62 -21.66 18.96
C LEU A 183 -29.08 -21.53 18.53
N ALA A 184 -29.37 -21.68 17.23
CA ALA A 184 -30.73 -21.65 16.72
C ALA A 184 -31.58 -22.79 17.33
N SER A 185 -31.01 -23.99 17.48
CA SER A 185 -31.69 -25.13 18.11
C SER A 185 -31.98 -24.89 19.60
N LEU A 186 -31.07 -24.23 20.32
CA LEU A 186 -31.23 -23.88 21.73
C LEU A 186 -32.30 -22.79 21.89
N GLN A 187 -32.26 -21.76 21.05
CA GLN A 187 -33.26 -20.70 21.04
C GLN A 187 -34.65 -21.24 20.72
N ALA A 188 -34.78 -22.15 19.75
CA ALA A 188 -36.05 -22.79 19.41
C ALA A 188 -36.58 -23.63 20.59
N ARG A 189 -35.72 -24.39 21.28
CA ARG A 189 -36.11 -25.16 22.49
C ARG A 189 -36.59 -24.25 23.61
N HIS A 190 -35.80 -23.23 23.95
CA HIS A 190 -36.19 -22.27 25.00
C HIS A 190 -37.46 -21.49 24.63
N GLY A 191 -37.65 -21.14 23.35
CA GLY A 191 -38.87 -20.52 22.86
C GLY A 191 -40.10 -21.42 23.06
N ALA A 192 -39.99 -22.69 22.67
CA ALA A 192 -41.05 -23.68 22.88
C ALA A 192 -41.36 -23.92 24.36
N GLU A 193 -40.35 -23.96 25.23
CA GLU A 193 -40.53 -24.07 26.68
C GLU A 193 -41.27 -22.86 27.26
N LEU A 194 -40.90 -21.64 26.85
CA LEU A 194 -41.58 -20.42 27.30
C LEU A 194 -43.03 -20.37 26.82
N ASP A 195 -43.30 -20.78 25.58
CA ASP A 195 -44.66 -20.83 25.04
C ASP A 195 -45.51 -21.89 25.74
N ALA A 196 -44.92 -23.04 26.10
CA ALA A 196 -45.59 -24.05 26.91
C ALA A 196 -45.93 -23.54 28.32
N VAL A 197 -45.01 -22.84 28.98
CA VAL A 197 -45.26 -22.23 30.29
C VAL A 197 -46.35 -21.16 30.21
N ARG A 198 -46.33 -20.31 29.18
CA ARG A 198 -47.38 -19.30 28.95
C ARG A 198 -48.75 -19.94 28.73
N ALA A 199 -48.81 -21.00 27.93
CA ALA A 199 -50.06 -21.73 27.69
C ALA A 199 -50.60 -22.35 28.97
N ALA A 200 -49.74 -22.97 29.79
CA ALA A 200 -50.14 -23.55 31.08
C ALA A 200 -50.63 -22.49 32.08
N LEU A 201 -49.97 -21.34 32.15
CA LEU A 201 -50.42 -20.24 33.00
C LEU A 201 -51.76 -19.65 32.52
N ALA A 202 -51.97 -19.57 31.20
CA ALA A 202 -53.23 -19.11 30.63
C ALA A 202 -54.38 -20.06 30.96
N THR A 203 -54.18 -21.38 30.84
CA THR A 203 -55.20 -22.37 31.20
C THR A 203 -55.50 -22.36 32.70
N GLU A 204 -54.48 -22.17 33.54
CA GLU A 204 -54.68 -22.02 34.99
C GLU A 204 -55.49 -20.77 35.33
N HIS A 205 -55.15 -19.61 34.76
CA HIS A 205 -55.91 -18.38 34.96
C HIS A 205 -57.35 -18.49 34.46
N GLU A 206 -57.59 -19.13 33.31
CA GLU A 206 -58.94 -19.35 32.79
C GLU A 206 -59.77 -20.23 33.74
N ALA A 207 -59.18 -21.30 34.28
CA ALA A 207 -59.82 -22.15 35.27
C ALA A 207 -60.12 -21.39 36.58
N GLN A 208 -59.20 -20.55 37.06
CA GLN A 208 -59.40 -19.71 38.25
C GLN A 208 -60.52 -18.68 38.04
N LEU A 209 -60.58 -18.05 36.87
CA LEU A 209 -61.66 -17.12 36.51
C LEU A 209 -63.01 -17.82 36.42
N ALA A 210 -63.06 -19.00 35.80
CA ALA A 210 -64.29 -19.80 35.72
C ALA A 210 -64.80 -20.18 37.12
N ALA A 211 -63.91 -20.63 38.00
CA ALA A 211 -64.26 -20.96 39.39
C ALA A 211 -64.74 -19.71 40.17
N PHE A 212 -64.10 -18.56 39.97
CA PHE A 212 -64.52 -17.30 40.59
C PHE A 212 -65.91 -16.86 40.11
N VAL A 213 -66.19 -16.98 38.80
CA VAL A 213 -67.50 -16.67 38.22
C VAL A 213 -68.58 -17.61 38.75
N GLU A 214 -68.28 -18.91 38.86
CA GLU A 214 -69.21 -19.89 39.43
C GLU A 214 -69.50 -19.61 40.92
N GLN A 215 -68.48 -19.26 41.70
CA GLN A 215 -68.64 -18.85 43.09
C GLN A 215 -69.53 -17.59 43.20
N ALA A 216 -69.24 -16.55 42.41
CA ALA A 216 -70.02 -15.32 42.41
C ALA A 216 -71.48 -15.56 41.96
N ALA A 217 -71.70 -16.45 41.00
CA ALA A 217 -73.04 -16.88 40.59
C ALA A 217 -73.76 -17.62 41.73
N GLY A 218 -73.07 -18.53 42.43
CA GLY A 218 -73.60 -19.23 43.59
C GLY A 218 -73.97 -18.30 44.75
N GLU A 219 -73.12 -17.32 45.06
CA GLU A 219 -73.37 -16.27 46.06
C GLU A 219 -74.57 -15.40 45.67
N ARG A 220 -74.64 -14.97 44.40
CA ARG A 220 -75.78 -14.22 43.86
C ARG A 220 -77.08 -15.02 43.96
N ASP A 221 -77.06 -16.29 43.57
CA ASP A 221 -78.26 -17.14 43.61
C ASP A 221 -78.70 -17.43 45.05
N ALA A 222 -77.75 -17.56 45.99
CA ALA A 222 -78.06 -17.64 47.41
C ALA A 222 -78.66 -16.33 47.94
N ALA A 223 -78.12 -15.17 47.54
CA ALA A 223 -78.66 -13.86 47.90
C ALA A 223 -80.07 -13.66 47.32
N ILE A 224 -80.31 -14.05 46.06
CA ILE A 224 -81.64 -14.04 45.44
C ILE A 224 -82.60 -14.95 46.21
N ARG A 225 -82.20 -16.19 46.55
CA ARG A 225 -83.04 -17.10 47.36
C ARG A 225 -83.35 -16.50 48.73
N SER A 226 -82.37 -15.88 49.39
CA SER A 226 -82.56 -15.20 50.67
C SER A 226 -83.53 -14.04 50.54
N ALA A 227 -83.34 -13.16 49.55
CA ALA A 227 -84.21 -12.02 49.28
C ALA A 227 -85.63 -12.47 48.89
N LEU A 228 -85.78 -13.56 48.14
CA LEU A 228 -87.09 -14.13 47.82
C LEU A 228 -87.77 -14.75 49.05
N ALA A 229 -87.02 -15.39 49.94
CA ALA A 229 -87.54 -15.92 51.19
C ALA A 229 -87.92 -14.80 52.17
N GLU A 230 -87.14 -13.73 52.23
CA GLU A 230 -87.44 -12.51 52.97
C GLU A 230 -88.67 -11.81 52.39
N ALA A 231 -88.73 -11.61 51.07
CA ALA A 231 -89.90 -11.09 50.38
C ALA A 231 -91.14 -11.99 50.53
N ALA A 232 -90.97 -13.31 50.68
CA ALA A 232 -92.08 -14.23 50.98
C ALA A 232 -92.59 -14.04 52.40
N ARG A 233 -91.71 -13.87 53.39
CA ARG A 233 -92.09 -13.52 54.78
C ARG A 233 -92.72 -12.14 54.85
N GLU A 234 -92.18 -11.16 54.12
CA GLU A 234 -92.78 -9.84 53.97
C GLU A 234 -94.12 -9.92 53.26
N ARG A 235 -94.30 -10.80 52.27
CA ARG A 235 -95.58 -11.05 51.62
C ARG A 235 -96.58 -11.76 52.51
N GLU A 236 -96.16 -12.63 53.41
CA GLU A 236 -97.01 -13.31 54.37
C GLU A 236 -97.42 -12.33 55.49
N ALA A 237 -96.49 -11.51 56.00
CA ALA A 237 -96.79 -10.37 56.87
C ALA A 237 -97.61 -9.27 56.16
N ALA A 238 -97.38 -9.07 54.86
CA ALA A 238 -98.20 -8.22 54.00
C ALA A 238 -99.57 -8.84 53.76
N ALA A 239 -99.71 -10.16 53.64
CA ALA A 239 -101.00 -10.86 53.50
C ALA A 239 -101.81 -10.77 54.79
N ASP A 240 -101.16 -10.89 55.95
CA ASP A 240 -101.77 -10.65 57.26
C ASP A 240 -102.18 -9.17 57.43
N SER A 241 -101.43 -8.23 56.84
CA SER A 241 -101.78 -6.80 56.81
C SER A 241 -102.66 -6.38 55.62
N LEU A 242 -102.84 -7.24 54.60
CA LEU A 242 -103.69 -7.08 53.41
C LEU A 242 -105.05 -7.76 53.58
N GLN A 243 -105.26 -8.66 54.55
CA GLN A 243 -106.59 -8.93 55.10
C GLN A 243 -107.26 -7.65 55.68
N VAL A 244 -106.48 -6.58 55.87
CA VAL A 244 -106.92 -5.25 56.34
C VAL A 244 -106.80 -4.16 55.25
N ARG A 245 -106.24 -4.43 54.06
CA ARG A 245 -105.97 -3.40 53.02
C ARG A 245 -106.27 -3.88 51.59
N ASP A 246 -107.31 -4.67 51.42
CA ASP A 246 -107.80 -5.07 50.09
C ASP A 246 -108.82 -4.05 49.52
N GLU A 247 -108.38 -2.81 49.31
CA GLU A 247 -109.14 -1.86 48.47
C GLU A 247 -108.34 -0.74 47.78
N GLU A 248 -107.00 -0.66 47.90
CA GLU A 248 -106.24 0.44 47.26
C GLU A 248 -105.00 -0.01 46.48
N VAL A 249 -105.20 -0.10 45.16
CA VAL A 249 -104.28 0.35 44.11
C VAL A 249 -103.06 -0.54 43.81
N ARG A 250 -103.27 -1.47 42.87
CA ARG A 250 -102.24 -1.92 41.92
C ARG A 250 -102.41 -1.16 40.60
N ALA A 251 -101.40 -0.38 40.18
CA ALA A 251 -100.79 -0.45 38.83
C ALA A 251 -99.89 0.77 38.49
N ALA A 252 -98.74 0.44 37.90
CA ALA A 252 -97.95 1.16 36.85
C ALA A 252 -96.47 1.30 37.25
N ALA A 253 -95.55 0.41 36.89
CA ALA A 253 -95.04 0.02 35.56
C ALA A 253 -94.12 1.08 34.90
N VAL A 254 -92.86 0.66 34.78
CA VAL A 254 -91.69 1.25 34.09
C VAL A 254 -91.97 1.60 32.62
N ARG A 255 -91.47 2.76 32.15
CA ARG A 255 -91.09 2.95 30.73
C ARG A 255 -90.14 4.14 30.44
N ASP A 256 -89.20 3.85 29.52
CA ASP A 256 -88.47 4.70 28.54
C ASP A 256 -87.26 5.58 28.95
N VAL A 257 -86.03 5.08 28.69
CA VAL A 257 -84.79 5.90 28.44
C VAL A 257 -83.95 5.41 27.21
N LEU A 258 -84.24 4.26 26.60
CA LEU A 258 -83.32 3.59 25.66
C LEU A 258 -83.12 4.12 24.20
N PRO A 259 -83.84 5.12 23.65
CA PRO A 259 -83.53 5.64 22.30
C PRO A 259 -82.41 6.70 22.27
N VAL A 260 -82.23 7.47 23.35
CA VAL A 260 -81.35 8.66 23.37
C VAL A 260 -79.88 8.28 23.62
N GLU A 261 -79.65 7.28 24.46
CA GLU A 261 -78.30 6.79 24.82
C GLU A 261 -77.57 6.21 23.59
N ARG A 262 -78.25 5.35 22.80
CA ARG A 262 -77.63 4.78 21.58
C ARG A 262 -77.29 5.84 20.53
N GLN A 263 -78.08 6.91 20.42
CA GLN A 263 -77.79 8.00 19.49
C GLN A 263 -76.61 8.84 19.97
N ALA A 264 -76.48 9.07 21.27
CA ALA A 264 -75.33 9.77 21.86
C ALA A 264 -74.03 8.95 21.72
N ASP A 265 -74.09 7.63 21.93
CA ASP A 265 -72.95 6.73 21.77
C ASP A 265 -72.45 6.64 20.32
N LEU A 266 -73.37 6.60 19.35
CA LEU A 266 -73.03 6.61 17.93
C LEU A 266 -72.41 7.96 17.52
N ALA A 267 -72.99 9.08 17.95
CA ALA A 267 -72.46 10.41 17.67
C ALA A 267 -71.07 10.62 18.31
N GLY A 268 -70.83 10.08 19.51
CA GLY A 268 -69.52 10.07 20.13
C GLY A 268 -68.51 9.22 19.37
N SER A 269 -68.91 8.02 18.94
CA SER A 269 -68.06 7.14 18.14
C SER A 269 -67.67 7.77 16.80
N GLU A 270 -68.58 8.49 16.14
CA GLU A 270 -68.29 9.22 14.90
C GLU A 270 -67.26 10.34 15.11
N ARG A 271 -67.40 11.14 16.18
CA ARG A 271 -66.42 12.19 16.50
C ARG A 271 -65.05 11.64 16.88
N LEU A 272 -65.01 10.51 17.61
CA LEU A 272 -63.75 9.82 17.93
C LEU A 272 -63.03 9.35 16.66
N LEU A 273 -63.77 8.76 15.72
CA LEU A 273 -63.23 8.32 14.43
C LEU A 273 -62.72 9.50 13.58
N ASP A 274 -63.44 10.63 13.59
CA ASP A 274 -62.96 11.85 12.93
C ASP A 274 -61.66 12.36 13.57
N GLY A 275 -61.59 12.37 14.91
CA GLY A 275 -60.39 12.72 15.66
C GLY A 275 -59.16 11.90 15.26
N PHE A 276 -59.30 10.57 15.12
CA PHE A 276 -58.20 9.72 14.63
C PHE A 276 -57.76 10.08 13.21
N ARG A 277 -58.70 10.23 12.27
CA ARG A 277 -58.38 10.61 10.88
C ARG A 277 -57.68 11.96 10.80
N GLN A 278 -58.13 12.91 11.62
CA GLN A 278 -57.54 14.24 11.68
C GLN A 278 -56.15 14.20 12.29
N LEU A 279 -55.89 13.41 13.34
CA LEU A 279 -54.58 13.25 13.96
C LEU A 279 -53.58 12.53 13.05
N ASP A 280 -53.99 11.45 12.38
CA ASP A 280 -53.15 10.68 11.45
C ASP A 280 -52.68 11.50 10.23
N SER A 281 -53.47 12.48 9.80
CA SER A 281 -53.16 13.31 8.64
C SER A 281 -52.20 14.47 8.93
N ARG A 282 -51.89 14.77 10.20
CA ARG A 282 -51.05 15.92 10.56
C ARG A 282 -49.57 15.63 10.40
N GLN A 283 -48.84 16.62 9.92
CA GLN A 283 -47.41 16.51 9.60
C GLN A 283 -46.52 17.40 10.48
N SER A 284 -47.11 18.15 11.42
CA SER A 284 -46.36 18.94 12.40
C SER A 284 -46.80 18.68 13.85
N LEU A 285 -45.84 18.74 14.79
CA LEU A 285 -46.08 18.60 16.23
C LEU A 285 -47.18 19.56 16.69
N SER A 286 -47.09 20.83 16.26
CA SER A 286 -48.05 21.87 16.61
C SER A 286 -49.46 21.56 16.07
N GLU A 287 -49.59 21.00 14.87
CA GLU A 287 -50.89 20.61 14.33
C GLU A 287 -51.52 19.43 15.08
N VAL A 288 -50.72 18.42 15.45
CA VAL A 288 -51.20 17.27 16.23
C VAL A 288 -51.73 17.73 17.58
N LEU A 289 -50.94 18.53 18.32
CA LEU A 289 -51.33 19.07 19.63
C LEU A 289 -52.55 19.99 19.53
N ALA A 290 -52.64 20.79 18.48
CA ALA A 290 -53.77 21.67 18.19
C ALA A 290 -55.06 20.86 17.99
N THR A 291 -54.97 19.86 17.11
CA THR A 291 -56.08 18.98 16.72
C THR A 291 -56.56 18.17 17.91
N LEU A 292 -55.63 17.67 18.74
CA LEU A 292 -55.94 16.96 19.98
C LEU A 292 -56.75 17.84 20.94
N ALA A 293 -56.27 19.05 21.23
CA ALA A 293 -56.93 19.95 22.16
C ALA A 293 -58.34 20.33 21.69
N ASP A 294 -58.54 20.53 20.39
CA ASP A 294 -59.85 20.84 19.81
C ASP A 294 -60.83 19.66 19.92
N HIS A 295 -60.40 18.44 19.61
CA HIS A 295 -61.27 17.26 19.70
C HIS A 295 -61.58 16.89 21.15
N VAL A 296 -60.61 17.02 22.07
CA VAL A 296 -60.88 16.80 23.49
C VAL A 296 -61.84 17.86 24.04
N ALA A 297 -61.73 19.11 23.61
CA ALA A 297 -62.69 20.15 23.99
C ALA A 297 -64.11 19.90 23.46
N LEU A 298 -64.26 19.23 22.31
CA LEU A 298 -65.58 18.82 21.80
C LEU A 298 -66.21 17.70 22.63
N GLU A 299 -65.41 16.76 23.16
CA GLU A 299 -65.92 15.65 23.97
C GLU A 299 -66.11 16.03 25.44
N ALA A 300 -65.12 16.68 26.05
CA ALA A 300 -65.14 17.05 27.45
C ALA A 300 -65.82 18.41 27.66
N GLY A 301 -65.77 19.34 26.71
CA GLY A 301 -66.33 20.68 26.86
C GLY A 301 -65.29 21.74 27.22
N ARG A 302 -64.32 21.42 28.10
CA ARG A 302 -63.11 22.25 28.32
C ARG A 302 -61.84 21.42 28.31
N CYS A 303 -60.78 21.99 27.75
CA CYS A 303 -59.47 21.36 27.63
C CYS A 303 -58.33 22.38 27.83
N ALA A 304 -57.32 22.02 28.62
CA ALA A 304 -56.09 22.77 28.80
C ALA A 304 -54.89 21.86 28.53
N LEU A 305 -54.06 22.20 27.55
CA LEU A 305 -52.85 21.46 27.21
C LEU A 305 -51.62 22.25 27.64
N LEU A 306 -50.79 21.62 28.48
CA LEU A 306 -49.55 22.18 29.00
C LEU A 306 -48.36 21.33 28.58
N LEU A 307 -47.27 21.96 28.15
CA LEU A 307 -46.02 21.30 27.80
C LEU A 307 -45.13 21.13 29.02
N VAL A 308 -44.42 20.00 29.11
CA VAL A 308 -43.45 19.74 30.17
C VAL A 308 -42.10 20.33 29.75
N GLU A 309 -41.61 21.33 30.49
CA GLU A 309 -40.32 21.97 30.26
C GLU A 309 -39.47 21.94 31.53
N GLY A 310 -38.51 21.00 31.59
CA GLY A 310 -37.67 20.83 32.78
C GLY A 310 -38.50 20.45 34.01
N SER A 311 -38.50 21.31 35.02
CA SER A 311 -39.29 21.17 36.25
C SER A 311 -40.56 22.04 36.26
N GLY A 312 -40.99 22.55 35.10
CA GLY A 312 -42.19 23.38 34.97
C GLY A 312 -43.17 22.87 33.92
N LEU A 313 -44.41 23.34 34.03
CA LEU A 313 -45.44 23.21 33.01
C LEU A 313 -45.65 24.57 32.36
N ARG A 314 -45.62 24.61 31.03
CA ARG A 314 -45.95 25.81 30.24
C ARG A 314 -47.30 25.63 29.57
N GLY A 315 -48.22 26.56 29.76
CA GLY A 315 -49.51 26.49 29.08
C GLY A 315 -49.35 26.71 27.57
N TRP A 316 -49.91 25.81 26.76
CA TRP A 316 -49.76 25.85 25.31
C TRP A 316 -51.05 26.14 24.57
N ARG A 317 -52.15 25.48 24.94
CA ARG A 317 -53.47 25.73 24.34
C ARG A 317 -54.60 25.52 25.32
N LEU A 318 -55.57 26.41 25.26
CA LEU A 318 -56.79 26.37 26.05
C LEU A 318 -58.00 26.39 25.13
N ALA A 319 -58.98 25.55 25.43
CA ALA A 319 -60.27 25.49 24.78
C ALA A 319 -61.36 25.40 25.84
N GLY A 320 -62.39 26.23 25.73
CA GLY A 320 -63.47 26.29 26.72
C GLY A 320 -63.16 27.11 27.99
N PHE A 321 -62.00 27.79 28.07
CA PHE A 321 -61.64 28.71 29.16
C PHE A 321 -61.72 30.17 28.70
N PRO A 322 -62.88 30.84 28.80
CA PRO A 322 -63.01 32.22 28.33
C PRO A 322 -62.17 33.17 29.18
N GLY A 323 -61.36 34.01 28.53
CA GLY A 323 -60.57 35.06 29.18
C GLY A 323 -59.26 34.60 29.82
N LEU A 324 -58.92 33.31 29.77
CA LEU A 324 -57.64 32.76 30.24
C LEU A 324 -56.69 32.59 29.04
N LEU A 325 -55.47 33.10 29.16
CA LEU A 325 -54.42 32.90 28.16
C LEU A 325 -53.56 31.69 28.54
N PRO A 326 -52.97 30.95 27.58
CA PRO A 326 -52.08 29.83 27.89
C PRO A 326 -50.92 30.22 28.81
N SER A 327 -50.35 31.41 28.63
CA SER A 327 -49.27 31.95 29.47
C SER A 327 -49.66 32.16 30.94
N ASP A 328 -50.95 32.23 31.26
CA ASP A 328 -51.43 32.34 32.64
C ASP A 328 -51.31 31.01 33.40
N LEU A 329 -50.97 29.91 32.70
CA LEU A 329 -50.81 28.56 33.23
C LEU A 329 -49.35 28.08 33.21
N ASP A 330 -48.40 29.01 33.31
CA ASP A 330 -46.99 28.70 33.51
C ASP A 330 -46.72 28.46 34.99
N LEU A 331 -46.58 27.20 35.38
CA LEU A 331 -46.58 26.76 36.78
C LEU A 331 -45.40 25.83 37.07
N PRO A 332 -44.75 25.94 38.24
CA PRO A 332 -43.78 24.95 38.67
C PRO A 332 -44.48 23.60 38.89
N LEU A 333 -43.82 22.49 38.53
CA LEU A 333 -44.41 21.16 38.58
C LEU A 333 -44.87 20.80 40.02
N ASP A 334 -44.15 21.27 41.04
CA ASP A 334 -44.48 21.02 42.44
C ASP A 334 -45.82 21.65 42.88
N GLU A 335 -46.26 22.73 42.22
CA GLU A 335 -47.50 23.46 42.53
C GLU A 335 -48.66 23.08 41.59
N ALA A 336 -48.40 22.24 40.58
CA ALA A 336 -49.39 21.88 39.56
C ALA A 336 -50.34 20.73 39.99
N GLY A 337 -50.17 20.20 41.21
CA GLY A 337 -51.08 19.27 41.86
C GLY A 337 -51.40 18.02 41.04
N VAL A 338 -52.67 17.86 40.62
CA VAL A 338 -53.11 16.69 39.82
C VAL A 338 -52.37 16.57 38.49
N LEU A 339 -52.01 17.69 37.86
CA LEU A 339 -51.23 17.70 36.62
C LEU A 339 -49.83 17.11 36.85
N ALA A 340 -49.20 17.48 37.96
CA ALA A 340 -47.89 16.97 38.35
C ALA A 340 -47.91 15.47 38.62
N ARG A 341 -48.95 15.00 39.31
CA ARG A 341 -49.16 13.57 39.56
C ARG A 341 -49.31 12.78 38.26
N ALA A 342 -50.06 13.30 37.29
CA ALA A 342 -50.22 12.66 35.99
C ALA A 342 -48.88 12.58 35.22
N VAL A 343 -48.10 13.66 35.22
CA VAL A 343 -46.76 13.70 34.61
C VAL A 343 -45.80 12.70 35.27
N ASN A 344 -45.74 12.68 36.61
CA ASN A 344 -44.80 11.86 37.36
C ASN A 344 -45.15 10.36 37.35
N SER A 345 -46.44 10.03 37.36
CA SER A 345 -46.89 8.64 37.32
C SER A 345 -46.95 8.05 35.91
N CYS A 346 -46.92 8.90 34.88
CA CYS A 346 -47.24 8.54 33.50
C CYS A 346 -48.61 7.85 33.37
N GLN A 347 -49.55 8.12 34.29
CA GLN A 347 -50.92 7.60 34.27
C GLN A 347 -51.95 8.74 34.31
N PRO A 348 -53.15 8.54 33.75
CA PRO A 348 -54.27 9.46 33.93
C PRO A 348 -54.65 9.58 35.41
N VAL A 349 -54.99 10.77 35.86
CA VAL A 349 -55.39 11.04 37.26
C VAL A 349 -56.65 11.91 37.27
N ALA A 350 -57.71 11.41 37.92
CA ALA A 350 -58.94 12.17 38.11
C ALA A 350 -58.87 13.03 39.38
N THR A 351 -59.51 14.21 39.39
CA THR A 351 -59.55 15.07 40.59
C THR A 351 -60.31 14.42 41.75
N SER A 352 -61.23 13.50 41.46
CA SER A 352 -61.93 12.69 42.48
C SER A 352 -61.00 11.77 43.27
N GLU A 353 -59.91 11.29 42.67
CA GLU A 353 -58.96 10.35 43.29
C GLU A 353 -57.92 11.03 44.19
N THR A 354 -57.89 12.37 44.20
CA THR A 354 -56.81 13.16 44.79
C THR A 354 -57.26 14.07 45.93
N GLY A 355 -58.52 13.95 46.37
CA GLY A 355 -59.09 14.76 47.44
C GLY A 355 -60.01 15.88 46.95
N GLY A 356 -60.33 15.92 45.65
CA GLY A 356 -61.28 16.85 45.06
C GLY A 356 -60.63 17.91 44.16
N PRO A 357 -61.43 18.78 43.53
CA PRO A 357 -60.96 19.78 42.55
C PRO A 357 -59.99 20.82 43.13
N GLU A 358 -59.91 20.98 44.47
CA GLU A 358 -59.02 21.93 45.16
C GLU A 358 -57.52 21.65 44.96
N THR A 359 -57.18 20.48 44.41
CA THR A 359 -55.83 20.06 44.03
C THR A 359 -55.39 20.56 42.65
N LEU A 360 -56.26 21.28 41.93
CA LEU A 360 -55.92 21.96 40.68
C LEU A 360 -55.51 23.42 40.94
N PRO A 361 -54.68 24.01 40.06
CA PRO A 361 -54.50 25.45 40.01
C PRO A 361 -55.85 26.18 39.96
N ALA A 362 -55.99 27.27 40.71
CA ALA A 362 -57.26 27.99 40.86
C ALA A 362 -57.88 28.41 39.51
N LEU A 363 -57.04 28.65 38.51
CA LEU A 363 -57.41 29.04 37.15
C LEU A 363 -58.12 27.91 36.36
N LEU A 364 -57.93 26.64 36.75
CA LEU A 364 -58.53 25.48 36.09
C LEU A 364 -59.77 24.93 36.82
N LEU A 365 -60.11 25.49 37.98
CA LEU A 365 -61.24 25.02 38.79
C LEU A 365 -62.58 25.10 38.02
N ALA A 366 -63.30 23.99 38.00
CA ALA A 366 -64.63 23.91 37.42
C ALA A 366 -65.71 24.44 38.39
N PRO A 367 -66.65 25.29 37.92
CA PRO A 367 -67.80 25.70 38.73
C PRO A 367 -68.63 24.48 39.15
N GLY A 368 -68.99 24.40 40.44
CA GLY A 368 -69.84 23.35 40.98
C GLY A 368 -69.14 22.04 41.36
N GLY A 369 -67.80 22.06 41.50
CA GLY A 369 -67.05 20.92 42.05
C GLY A 369 -66.98 19.71 41.10
N ARG A 370 -67.07 19.96 39.79
CA ARG A 370 -67.05 18.92 38.76
C ARG A 370 -65.71 18.19 38.73
N VAL A 371 -65.75 16.91 38.38
CA VAL A 371 -64.57 16.07 38.27
C VAL A 371 -63.85 16.39 36.96
N GLY A 372 -62.56 16.64 37.06
CA GLY A 372 -61.67 16.82 35.92
C GLY A 372 -60.69 15.66 35.81
N LEU A 373 -60.09 15.52 34.64
CA LEU A 373 -59.13 14.46 34.32
C LEU A 373 -57.85 15.08 33.78
N ALA A 374 -56.72 14.72 34.38
CA ALA A 374 -55.39 15.00 33.84
C ALA A 374 -54.84 13.75 33.15
N VAL A 375 -54.46 13.86 31.88
CA VAL A 375 -53.91 12.76 31.07
C VAL A 375 -52.52 13.14 30.56
N PRO A 376 -51.48 12.37 30.88
CA PRO A 376 -50.14 12.63 30.37
C PRO A 376 -50.06 12.22 28.90
N LEU A 377 -49.47 13.08 28.07
CA LEU A 377 -49.12 12.76 26.69
C LEU A 377 -47.70 12.22 26.68
N LEU A 378 -47.57 10.94 26.33
CA LEU A 378 -46.31 10.21 26.33
C LEU A 378 -45.70 10.15 24.93
N VAL A 379 -44.39 10.36 24.84
CA VAL A 379 -43.58 10.08 23.64
C VAL A 379 -42.35 9.28 24.09
N GLY A 380 -42.21 8.04 23.60
CA GLY A 380 -41.11 7.16 23.98
C GLY A 380 -41.10 6.82 25.47
N GLY A 381 -42.28 6.74 26.09
CA GLY A 381 -42.46 6.47 27.52
C GLY A 381 -42.23 7.66 28.46
N ARG A 382 -41.92 8.86 27.94
CA ARG A 382 -41.78 10.08 28.74
C ARG A 382 -42.96 11.03 28.54
N ALA A 383 -43.48 11.62 29.63
CA ALA A 383 -44.50 12.66 29.56
C ALA A 383 -43.90 13.96 29.01
N VAL A 384 -44.30 14.34 27.80
CA VAL A 384 -43.85 15.56 27.12
C VAL A 384 -44.87 16.69 27.23
N ALA A 385 -46.12 16.35 27.52
CA ALA A 385 -47.20 17.29 27.81
C ALA A 385 -48.20 16.65 28.78
N VAL A 386 -49.05 17.46 29.39
CA VAL A 386 -50.20 17.01 30.18
C VAL A 386 -51.43 17.76 29.71
N LEU A 387 -52.51 17.01 29.46
CA LEU A 387 -53.79 17.54 29.07
C LEU A 387 -54.76 17.44 30.23
N TYR A 388 -55.38 18.55 30.59
CA TYR A 388 -56.48 18.61 31.54
C TYR A 388 -57.81 18.78 30.80
N ALA A 389 -58.84 18.04 31.20
CA ALA A 389 -60.18 18.17 30.64
C ALA A 389 -61.27 18.02 31.69
N ASP A 390 -62.38 18.74 31.54
CA ASP A 390 -63.57 18.63 32.38
C ASP A 390 -64.87 18.98 31.65
N ASP A 391 -65.99 18.55 32.24
CA ASP A 391 -67.35 18.67 31.71
C ASP A 391 -68.04 20.02 31.95
N ALA A 392 -67.28 21.04 32.37
CA ALA A 392 -67.83 22.35 32.70
C ALA A 392 -67.97 23.30 31.49
N GLY A 393 -68.02 22.74 30.28
CA GLY A 393 -68.26 23.46 29.03
C GLY A 393 -69.71 23.95 28.87
N ALA A 394 -69.97 24.65 27.76
CA ALA A 394 -71.29 25.24 27.48
C ALA A 394 -72.39 24.19 27.23
N VAL A 395 -72.01 22.98 26.80
CA VAL A 395 -72.91 21.85 26.58
C VAL A 395 -72.67 20.83 27.67
N ARG A 396 -73.71 20.50 28.45
CA ARG A 396 -73.61 19.48 29.50
C ARG A 396 -73.74 18.09 28.87
N PRO A 397 -72.78 17.17 29.08
CA PRO A 397 -72.92 15.79 28.62
C PRO A 397 -74.14 15.12 29.27
N VAL A 398 -74.84 14.26 28.52
CA VAL A 398 -75.90 13.40 29.07
C VAL A 398 -75.22 12.29 29.87
N ALA A 399 -75.69 12.04 31.10
CA ALA A 399 -75.17 10.96 31.93
C ALA A 399 -75.87 9.63 31.57
N PRO A 400 -75.12 8.51 31.42
CA PRO A 400 -73.67 8.37 31.57
C PRO A 400 -72.88 8.95 30.38
N SER A 401 -71.76 9.64 30.65
CA SER A 401 -70.89 10.23 29.63
C SER A 401 -69.54 9.50 29.57
N ASN A 402 -69.06 9.22 28.37
CA ASN A 402 -67.81 8.51 28.09
C ASN A 402 -66.63 9.45 27.71
N TRP A 403 -66.76 10.76 27.94
CA TRP A 403 -65.70 11.73 27.64
C TRP A 403 -64.36 11.44 28.33
N PRO A 404 -64.28 10.88 29.57
CA PRO A 404 -63.01 10.54 30.19
C PRO A 404 -62.26 9.44 29.42
N GLU A 405 -62.98 8.41 28.96
CA GLU A 405 -62.43 7.31 28.17
C GLU A 405 -62.00 7.81 26.78
N MET A 406 -62.84 8.61 26.12
CA MET A 406 -62.53 9.18 24.80
C MET A 406 -61.30 10.11 24.84
N THR A 407 -61.19 10.92 25.89
CA THR A 407 -60.04 11.81 26.11
C THR A 407 -58.75 11.00 26.21
N GLN A 408 -58.75 9.92 27.00
CA GLN A 408 -57.57 9.05 27.14
C GLN A 408 -57.20 8.37 25.82
N VAL A 409 -58.18 7.90 25.07
CA VAL A 409 -57.97 7.26 23.77
C VAL A 409 -57.34 8.24 22.77
N LEU A 410 -57.86 9.47 22.67
CA LEU A 410 -57.32 10.52 21.80
C LEU A 410 -55.90 10.92 22.19
N VAL A 411 -55.64 11.13 23.49
CA VAL A 411 -54.30 11.52 23.98
C VAL A 411 -53.26 10.42 23.72
N ARG A 412 -53.63 9.14 23.93
CA ARG A 412 -52.75 8.00 23.63
C ARG A 412 -52.44 7.90 22.14
N HIS A 413 -53.44 8.08 21.29
CA HIS A 413 -53.25 8.04 19.84
C HIS A 413 -52.40 9.23 19.35
N ALA A 414 -52.66 10.44 19.84
CA ALA A 414 -51.82 11.60 19.53
C ALA A 414 -50.36 11.40 19.98
N GLY A 415 -50.13 10.81 21.15
CA GLY A 415 -48.79 10.39 21.59
C GLY A 415 -48.13 9.46 20.58
N ARG A 416 -48.88 8.48 20.04
CA ARG A 416 -48.36 7.58 19.01
C ARG A 416 -48.04 8.29 17.69
N CYS A 417 -48.88 9.21 17.24
CA CYS A 417 -48.60 10.04 16.06
C CYS A 417 -47.28 10.82 16.26
N LEU A 418 -47.08 11.42 17.44
CA LEU A 418 -45.86 12.15 17.76
C LEU A 418 -44.62 11.26 17.87
N GLU A 419 -44.75 10.04 18.38
CA GLU A 419 -43.67 9.06 18.38
C GLU A 419 -43.25 8.69 16.95
N VAL A 420 -44.21 8.40 16.07
CA VAL A 420 -43.94 8.09 14.66
C VAL A 420 -43.24 9.25 13.97
N MET A 421 -43.68 10.49 14.21
CA MET A 421 -43.04 11.68 13.67
C MET A 421 -41.64 11.92 14.22
N THR A 422 -41.42 11.64 15.51
CA THR A 422 -40.11 11.76 16.15
C THR A 422 -39.14 10.71 15.61
N ILE A 423 -39.60 9.46 15.44
CA ILE A 423 -38.83 8.39 14.78
C ILE A 423 -38.52 8.77 13.33
N ALA A 424 -39.51 9.25 12.56
CA ALA A 424 -39.32 9.64 11.17
C ALA A 424 -38.36 10.84 11.00
N ARG A 425 -38.38 11.81 11.92
CA ARG A 425 -37.44 12.94 11.96
C ARG A 425 -36.02 12.52 12.33
N VAL A 426 -35.86 11.58 13.25
CA VAL A 426 -34.55 10.98 13.59
C VAL A 426 -34.06 10.05 12.45
N SER A 427 -34.98 9.52 11.64
CA SER A 427 -34.70 8.51 10.60
C SER A 427 -34.74 9.02 9.15
N GLY A 428 -34.62 10.33 8.87
CA GLY A 428 -34.53 10.84 7.49
C GLY A 428 -33.59 12.03 7.29
N PRO A 429 -32.91 12.21 6.12
CA PRO A 429 -32.55 11.25 5.10
C PRO A 429 -31.11 10.72 5.34
N ILE A 430 -31.00 9.58 6.03
CA ILE A 430 -29.82 8.73 5.99
C ILE A 430 -30.30 7.39 5.40
N GLY A 431 -29.81 7.05 4.22
CA GLY A 431 -29.88 5.69 3.68
C GLY A 431 -31.27 5.17 3.35
N ARG A 432 -31.86 5.64 2.24
CA ARG A 432 -32.75 4.79 1.45
C ARG A 432 -31.89 3.66 0.88
N ARG A 433 -31.72 2.59 1.68
CA ARG A 433 -31.19 1.31 1.24
C ARG A 433 -32.19 0.79 0.22
N VAL A 434 -31.89 0.98 -1.06
CA VAL A 434 -32.43 0.10 -2.11
C VAL A 434 -31.90 -1.28 -1.75
N LEU A 435 -32.74 -2.08 -1.10
CA LEU A 435 -32.52 -3.52 -1.04
C LEU A 435 -32.57 -4.00 -2.50
N PRO A 436 -31.55 -4.71 -3.01
CA PRO A 436 -31.72 -5.44 -4.25
C PRO A 436 -32.86 -6.44 -4.02
N PRO A 437 -33.80 -6.62 -4.96
CA PRO A 437 -34.86 -7.61 -4.80
C PRO A 437 -34.23 -8.97 -4.55
N LEU A 438 -34.64 -9.61 -3.45
CA LEU A 438 -34.31 -10.99 -3.15
C LEU A 438 -34.64 -11.83 -4.39
N ALA A 439 -33.61 -12.43 -4.97
CA ALA A 439 -33.74 -13.38 -6.06
C ALA A 439 -34.54 -14.59 -5.57
N GLN A 440 -35.85 -14.57 -5.84
CA GLN A 440 -36.66 -15.77 -5.86
C GLN A 440 -36.21 -16.61 -7.04
N ARG A 441 -35.71 -17.80 -6.73
CA ARG A 441 -35.43 -18.85 -7.69
C ARG A 441 -36.77 -19.37 -8.24
N ALA A 442 -37.07 -19.04 -9.49
CA ALA A 442 -38.05 -19.71 -10.33
C ALA A 442 -37.49 -19.85 -11.76
N ALA A 443 -37.92 -20.93 -12.40
CA ALA A 443 -37.35 -21.63 -13.58
C ALA A 443 -37.36 -20.83 -14.92
N PRO A 444 -36.76 -21.37 -16.01
CA PRO A 444 -36.24 -20.56 -17.13
C PRO A 444 -37.19 -20.37 -18.34
N ALA A 445 -36.81 -19.38 -19.16
CA ALA A 445 -37.09 -19.12 -20.58
C ALA A 445 -38.45 -18.50 -20.98
N PRO A 446 -38.58 -17.82 -22.16
CA PRO A 446 -37.59 -17.57 -23.21
C PRO A 446 -37.40 -16.08 -23.59
N ALA A 447 -36.43 -15.86 -24.49
CA ALA A 447 -36.13 -14.63 -25.20
C ALA A 447 -37.34 -14.04 -25.95
N ASP A 448 -37.46 -12.71 -25.99
CA ASP A 448 -37.55 -11.99 -27.26
C ASP A 448 -37.26 -10.47 -27.10
N GLU A 449 -36.71 -9.97 -28.19
CA GLU A 449 -36.32 -8.66 -28.68
C GLU A 449 -36.89 -7.35 -28.08
N GLY A 450 -36.07 -6.30 -28.15
CA GLY A 450 -36.53 -5.10 -28.87
C GLY A 450 -36.20 -3.71 -28.32
N VAL A 451 -35.00 -3.22 -28.68
CA VAL A 451 -34.72 -1.83 -29.09
C VAL A 451 -34.90 -0.68 -28.06
N ALA A 452 -33.77 -0.16 -27.56
CA ALA A 452 -33.31 1.20 -27.89
C ALA A 452 -31.96 1.53 -27.22
N SER A 453 -30.93 1.63 -28.05
CA SER A 453 -29.67 2.37 -27.85
C SER A 453 -29.38 3.04 -29.19
N PRO A 454 -28.57 4.11 -29.32
CA PRO A 454 -27.89 4.94 -28.30
C PRO A 454 -28.09 6.47 -28.60
N PRO A 455 -27.28 7.44 -28.10
CA PRO A 455 -25.88 7.57 -28.48
C PRO A 455 -24.91 7.80 -27.31
N SER A 456 -23.68 7.41 -27.61
CA SER A 456 -22.44 7.48 -26.85
C SER A 456 -22.04 8.90 -26.42
N GLY A 457 -21.22 8.95 -25.35
CA GLY A 457 -20.13 9.94 -25.25
C GLY A 457 -20.28 10.98 -24.15
N GLN A 458 -19.72 10.67 -22.97
CA GLN A 458 -18.79 11.56 -22.26
C GLN A 458 -18.15 10.77 -21.10
N ASP A 459 -16.96 10.25 -21.36
CA ASP A 459 -15.98 9.96 -20.32
C ASP A 459 -15.74 11.24 -19.54
N ASN A 460 -16.20 11.27 -18.29
CA ASN A 460 -15.85 12.32 -17.35
C ASN A 460 -15.00 11.68 -16.24
N PRO A 461 -13.66 11.62 -16.39
CA PRO A 461 -12.76 11.08 -15.37
C PRO A 461 -12.83 11.85 -14.02
N HIS A 462 -13.54 12.98 -14.00
CA HIS A 462 -13.78 13.77 -12.79
C HIS A 462 -14.78 13.12 -11.82
N SER A 463 -15.80 12.38 -12.27
CA SER A 463 -16.87 11.92 -11.35
C SER A 463 -16.43 10.80 -10.39
N ASP A 464 -15.58 9.87 -10.83
CA ASP A 464 -15.04 8.82 -9.97
C ASP A 464 -13.92 9.32 -9.07
N ALA A 465 -13.10 10.25 -9.58
CA ALA A 465 -12.05 10.91 -8.82
C ALA A 465 -12.63 11.77 -7.67
N GLU A 466 -13.71 12.52 -7.94
CA GLU A 466 -14.43 13.31 -6.94
C GLU A 466 -15.12 12.43 -5.90
N ARG A 467 -15.78 11.34 -6.33
CA ARG A 467 -16.38 10.35 -5.41
C ARG A 467 -15.34 9.70 -4.49
N GLN A 468 -14.15 9.38 -5.02
CA GLN A 468 -13.05 8.82 -4.22
C GLN A 468 -12.46 9.86 -3.26
N ALA A 469 -12.31 11.11 -3.69
CA ALA A 469 -11.86 12.21 -2.83
C ALA A 469 -12.84 12.48 -1.68
N GLU A 470 -14.14 12.56 -1.97
CA GLU A 470 -15.17 12.70 -0.94
C GLU A 470 -15.23 11.51 0.03
N SER A 471 -15.02 10.30 -0.48
CA SER A 471 -14.99 9.09 0.35
C SER A 471 -13.78 9.08 1.28
N ALA A 472 -12.62 9.51 0.77
CA ALA A 472 -11.40 9.66 1.56
C ALA A 472 -11.56 10.74 2.65
N GLN A 473 -12.11 11.91 2.33
CA GLN A 473 -12.41 12.95 3.32
C GLN A 473 -13.40 12.47 4.39
N ARG A 474 -14.49 11.80 3.98
CA ARG A 474 -15.48 11.25 4.92
C ARG A 474 -14.85 10.22 5.86
N TYR A 475 -13.96 9.39 5.34
CA TYR A 475 -13.28 8.38 6.15
C TYR A 475 -12.26 8.99 7.12
N ALA A 476 -11.48 9.99 6.70
CA ALA A 476 -10.60 10.74 7.58
C ALA A 476 -11.37 11.44 8.71
N ARG A 477 -12.50 12.09 8.38
CA ARG A 477 -13.36 12.73 9.38
C ARG A 477 -13.92 11.74 10.39
N LEU A 478 -14.34 10.56 9.93
CA LEU A 478 -14.85 9.51 10.80
C LEU A 478 -13.81 9.12 11.85
N LEU A 479 -12.61 8.74 11.40
CA LEU A 479 -11.52 8.29 12.28
C LEU A 479 -11.12 9.36 13.30
N LEU A 480 -11.04 10.62 12.87
CA LEU A 480 -10.66 11.73 13.75
C LEU A 480 -11.80 12.15 14.69
N SER A 481 -13.06 11.96 14.30
CA SER A 481 -14.22 12.13 15.19
C SER A 481 -14.26 11.06 16.26
N GLU A 482 -13.85 9.83 15.96
CA GLU A 482 -13.68 8.78 16.97
C GLU A 482 -12.55 9.11 17.94
N VAL A 483 -11.39 9.56 17.44
CA VAL A 483 -10.28 10.02 18.29
C VAL A 483 -10.76 11.14 19.23
N LYS A 484 -11.55 12.10 18.73
CA LYS A 484 -12.15 13.17 19.52
C LYS A 484 -13.14 12.63 20.58
N LEU A 485 -14.03 11.72 20.18
CA LEU A 485 -15.06 11.17 21.05
C LEU A 485 -14.48 10.39 22.23
N TYR A 486 -13.44 9.59 21.98
CA TYR A 486 -12.84 8.76 23.03
C TYR A 486 -11.79 9.49 23.88
N ASN A 487 -11.31 10.65 23.45
CA ASN A 487 -10.23 11.38 24.13
C ASN A 487 -10.57 12.87 24.34
N GLU A 488 -11.82 13.17 24.67
CA GLU A 488 -12.34 14.55 24.74
C GLU A 488 -11.53 15.43 25.72
N SER A 489 -11.20 14.91 26.91
CA SER A 489 -10.39 15.64 27.90
C SER A 489 -8.96 15.92 27.40
N ALA A 490 -8.32 14.95 26.76
CA ALA A 490 -6.97 15.09 26.21
C ALA A 490 -6.94 16.05 24.99
N VAL A 491 -8.01 16.10 24.20
CA VAL A 491 -8.18 17.08 23.12
C VAL A 491 -8.33 18.49 23.68
N GLU A 492 -9.14 18.69 24.72
CA GLU A 492 -9.30 20.01 25.35
C GLU A 492 -7.99 20.51 25.97
N GLU A 493 -7.27 19.65 26.70
CA GLU A 493 -5.97 19.99 27.28
C GLU A 493 -4.91 20.26 26.21
N GLY A 494 -4.87 19.42 25.17
CA GLY A 494 -3.96 19.60 24.03
C GLY A 494 -4.21 20.91 23.28
N ARG A 495 -5.46 21.37 23.17
CA ARG A 495 -5.80 22.70 22.61
C ARG A 495 -5.35 23.84 23.52
N ARG A 496 -5.53 23.71 24.84
CA ARG A 496 -5.10 24.74 25.82
C ARG A 496 -3.60 24.95 25.83
N GLU A 497 -2.84 23.88 25.62
CA GLU A 497 -1.36 23.90 25.64
C GLU A 497 -0.73 23.97 24.25
N CYS A 498 -1.55 24.01 23.18
CA CYS A 498 -1.09 23.94 21.79
C CYS A 498 -0.16 22.74 21.52
N ALA A 499 -0.52 21.56 22.03
CA ALA A 499 0.31 20.36 22.03
C ALA A 499 -0.49 19.08 21.67
N LEU A 500 -1.48 19.19 20.77
CA LEU A 500 -2.33 18.06 20.38
C LEU A 500 -1.54 16.87 19.83
N LEU A 501 -0.52 17.09 18.99
CA LEU A 501 0.29 16.00 18.43
C LEU A 501 1.14 15.29 19.51
N ALA A 502 1.61 16.02 20.51
CA ALA A 502 2.38 15.44 21.61
C ALA A 502 1.52 14.59 22.54
N ARG A 503 0.25 14.99 22.77
CA ARG A 503 -0.65 14.30 23.71
C ARG A 503 -1.47 13.17 23.06
N LEU A 504 -1.89 13.34 21.81
CA LEU A 504 -2.73 12.37 21.07
C LEU A 504 -1.96 11.64 19.96
N GLY A 505 -0.63 11.77 19.93
CA GLY A 505 0.23 11.15 18.92
C GLY A 505 -0.06 9.66 18.69
N PRO A 506 -0.14 8.81 19.73
CA PRO A 506 -0.45 7.39 19.56
C PRO A 506 -1.82 7.13 18.92
N GLU A 507 -2.85 7.90 19.27
CA GLU A 507 -4.21 7.79 18.77
C GLU A 507 -4.31 8.25 17.31
N ILE A 508 -3.65 9.38 17.00
CA ILE A 508 -3.59 9.96 15.65
C ILE A 508 -2.81 9.05 14.70
N GLU A 509 -1.71 8.46 15.16
CA GLU A 509 -0.91 7.52 14.38
C GLU A 509 -1.68 6.22 14.08
N ARG A 510 -2.46 5.72 15.03
CA ARG A 510 -3.37 4.58 14.79
C ARG A 510 -4.45 4.94 13.75
N ALA A 511 -5.08 6.12 13.89
CA ALA A 511 -6.04 6.60 12.91
C ALA A 511 -5.42 6.78 11.51
N ARG A 512 -4.17 7.26 11.43
CA ARG A 512 -3.43 7.41 10.17
C ARG A 512 -3.21 6.06 9.49
N ARG A 513 -2.77 5.04 10.22
CA ARG A 513 -2.57 3.69 9.66
C ARG A 513 -3.86 3.10 9.09
N LEU A 514 -4.97 3.22 9.81
CA LEU A 514 -6.29 2.76 9.33
C LEU A 514 -6.74 3.52 8.08
N TYR A 515 -6.46 4.83 8.02
CA TYR A 515 -6.73 5.65 6.85
C TYR A 515 -5.93 5.17 5.63
N GLU A 516 -4.63 4.92 5.79
CA GLU A 516 -3.74 4.49 4.71
C GLU A 516 -4.02 3.06 4.22
N GLU A 517 -4.48 2.18 5.10
CA GLU A 517 -4.91 0.82 4.74
C GLU A 517 -6.15 0.83 3.85
N LYS A 518 -7.10 1.75 4.13
CA LYS A 518 -8.37 1.81 3.40
C LYS A 518 -8.31 2.64 2.12
N ILE A 519 -7.47 3.68 2.08
CA ILE A 519 -7.43 4.66 0.98
C ILE A 519 -6.21 4.43 0.08
N PRO A 520 -6.41 4.12 -1.23
CA PRO A 520 -5.32 3.89 -2.17
C PRO A 520 -4.33 5.07 -2.28
N ALA A 521 -3.05 4.79 -2.52
CA ALA A 521 -2.00 5.80 -2.64
C ALA A 521 -2.31 6.87 -3.70
N VAL A 522 -2.90 6.47 -4.83
CA VAL A 522 -3.33 7.37 -5.92
C VAL A 522 -4.33 8.44 -5.48
N VAL A 523 -5.13 8.17 -4.44
CA VAL A 523 -6.09 9.14 -3.87
C VAL A 523 -5.43 10.02 -2.80
N ARG A 524 -4.45 9.46 -2.06
CA ARG A 524 -3.67 10.18 -1.04
C ARG A 524 -2.70 11.20 -1.64
N GLU A 525 -2.07 10.88 -2.77
CA GLU A 525 -1.12 11.78 -3.46
C GLU A 525 -1.79 13.04 -4.05
N ARG A 526 -3.13 13.05 -4.16
CA ARG A 526 -3.87 14.20 -4.71
C ARG A 526 -4.01 15.34 -3.72
N ALA A 527 -4.16 15.04 -2.44
CA ALA A 527 -4.18 16.02 -1.36
C ALA A 527 -4.09 15.31 0.00
N ASP A 528 -3.53 15.99 1.00
CA ASP A 528 -3.42 15.50 2.38
C ASP A 528 -4.76 15.58 3.13
N TRP A 529 -5.77 14.83 2.68
CA TRP A 529 -7.12 14.84 3.25
C TRP A 529 -7.15 14.50 4.75
N PHE A 530 -6.22 13.65 5.19
CA PHE A 530 -6.09 13.29 6.60
C PHE A 530 -5.62 14.48 7.45
N GLU A 531 -4.60 15.21 7.00
CA GLU A 531 -4.10 16.41 7.70
C GLU A 531 -5.15 17.53 7.74
N GLN A 532 -5.89 17.72 6.64
CA GLN A 532 -6.95 18.71 6.57
C GLN A 532 -8.07 18.42 7.58
N GLU A 533 -8.53 17.18 7.68
CA GLU A 533 -9.56 16.81 8.65
C GLU A 533 -8.99 16.75 10.09
N LEU A 534 -7.69 16.51 10.28
CA LEU A 534 -7.02 16.58 11.58
C LEU A 534 -7.06 18.00 12.14
N VAL A 535 -6.67 18.98 11.33
CA VAL A 535 -6.78 20.40 11.67
C VAL A 535 -8.25 20.78 11.92
N ARG A 536 -9.15 20.37 11.02
CA ARG A 536 -10.56 20.75 11.09
C ARG A 536 -11.31 20.16 12.29
N THR A 537 -11.02 18.91 12.65
CA THR A 537 -11.80 18.15 13.65
C THR A 537 -11.16 18.20 15.03
N LEU A 538 -9.84 17.99 15.12
CA LEU A 538 -9.12 17.98 16.39
C LEU A 538 -8.62 19.37 16.78
N ALA A 539 -8.27 20.23 15.82
CA ALA A 539 -7.77 21.58 16.09
C ALA A 539 -8.77 22.72 15.79
N ASP A 540 -10.07 22.40 15.61
CA ASP A 540 -11.15 23.36 15.28
C ASP A 540 -10.82 24.32 14.11
N GLY A 541 -9.97 23.88 13.18
CA GLY A 541 -9.53 24.67 12.02
C GLY A 541 -8.26 25.48 12.22
N ASP A 542 -7.67 25.51 13.42
CA ASP A 542 -6.44 26.23 13.71
C ASP A 542 -5.23 25.30 13.84
N ALA A 543 -4.38 25.27 12.81
CA ALA A 543 -3.18 24.44 12.76
C ALA A 543 -2.16 24.78 13.86
N ALA A 544 -2.20 25.99 14.46
CA ALA A 544 -1.29 26.37 15.53
C ALA A 544 -1.50 25.52 16.81
N LEU A 545 -2.69 24.95 16.99
CA LEU A 545 -3.02 24.12 18.16
C LEU A 545 -2.45 22.69 18.08
N LEU A 546 -1.94 22.28 16.92
CA LEU A 546 -1.33 20.95 16.74
C LEU A 546 -0.02 20.81 17.52
N GLY A 547 0.72 21.91 17.70
CA GLY A 547 2.06 21.91 18.29
C GLY A 547 3.12 21.38 17.32
N GLN A 548 4.39 21.71 17.57
CA GLN A 548 5.50 21.15 16.79
C GLN A 548 5.87 19.77 17.35
N VAL A 549 6.02 18.79 16.45
CA VAL A 549 6.64 17.50 16.77
C VAL A 549 8.08 17.80 17.16
N THR A 550 8.43 17.63 18.44
CA THR A 550 9.81 17.79 18.92
C THR A 550 10.54 16.47 18.86
#